data_AF-A0A1I6JE11-F1
#
_entry.id   AF-A0A1I6JE11-F1
#
_cell.length_a   1.000
_cell.length_b   1.000
_cell.length_c   1.000
_cell.angle_alpha   90.00
_cell.angle_beta   90.00
_cell.angle_gamma   90.00
#
_symmetry.space_group_name_H-M   'P 1'
#
loop_
_entity.id
_entity.type
_entity.pdbx_description
1 polymer ?
#
loop_
_entity_poly.entity_id
_entity_poly.type
_entity_poly.pdbx_seq_one_letter_code
_entity_poly.pdbx_strand_id
1 'polypeptide(L)'
;MSALGPFQRHPQFANGTFFEADPLAGVEALYRWCDERFGTTWRTGRSSILARDWNEGFEPAVKRLLFIAYAIERYVANLTTESTPAIDHKIPTFLKCNSVTQFREDLGELVIGGIIGDKAGPVACDPLVRPLTFSGDSGATRPNSCDFAIRMPNDDGEPTDILVDVTTLNFGHYRDWQKALDEVANSISNQIIKAGLFKQLSFSASLGITAHSPFRRDVLSLIEEMRDSADGRKVLSLPGGEVEVAWEGMDIIQIEPDEFPTGNFRGRAAVFHTAGAVAHSSVSVNRTLRPAATDEAIIYKSLIRTLKAKKEQLKFLDKETTETAIFIQNASEVIPDAYLEWLLHTRVWPNPEFRWLSCVSIFRITEDYSTRNRAVVIAIITNPNAHHKTPQSFLNAMTTEVTYRGGIVQPTPPSETLLAASPPSSS
;
A
#
# COMPACT_ATOMS: atom_id res chain seq x y z
N MET A 1 35.02 3.98 12.47
CA MET A 1 34.12 3.51 13.55
C MET A 1 32.71 3.76 13.09
N SER A 2 31.90 2.70 12.95
CA SER A 2 30.48 2.81 12.54
C SER A 2 29.73 3.74 13.49
N ALA A 3 28.98 4.71 12.94
CA ALA A 3 28.10 5.58 13.72
C ALA A 3 26.93 4.80 14.37
N LEU A 4 26.64 3.61 13.85
CA LEU A 4 25.65 2.67 14.36
C LEU A 4 26.29 1.75 15.41
N GLY A 5 25.64 1.57 16.55
CA GLY A 5 26.08 0.71 17.64
C GLY A 5 26.19 -0.78 17.25
N PRO A 6 26.46 -1.69 18.21
CA PRO A 6 26.53 -3.11 17.93
C PRO A 6 25.16 -3.67 17.48
N PHE A 7 25.14 -4.31 16.31
CA PHE A 7 23.97 -5.05 15.79
C PHE A 7 23.85 -6.42 16.49
N GLN A 8 23.35 -6.44 17.73
CA GLN A 8 23.04 -7.67 18.47
C GLN A 8 21.53 -7.88 18.54
N ARG A 9 21.06 -9.07 18.14
CA ARG A 9 19.64 -9.45 18.24
C ARG A 9 19.19 -9.49 19.69
N HIS A 10 17.97 -9.01 19.94
CA HIS A 10 17.41 -9.01 21.28
C HIS A 10 16.97 -10.44 21.71
N PRO A 11 17.40 -10.95 22.88
CA PRO A 11 17.17 -12.33 23.29
C PRO A 11 15.70 -12.65 23.63
N GLN A 12 14.88 -11.67 24.03
CA GLN A 12 13.45 -11.92 24.32
C GLN A 12 12.60 -12.18 23.07
N PHE A 13 13.08 -11.79 21.88
CA PHE A 13 12.37 -12.00 20.62
C PHE A 13 12.99 -13.12 19.77
N ALA A 14 14.07 -13.76 20.26
CA ALA A 14 14.78 -14.82 19.58
C ALA A 14 14.12 -16.22 19.71
N ASN A 15 13.20 -16.40 20.66
CA ASN A 15 12.71 -17.72 21.09
C ASN A 15 11.20 -17.99 20.87
N GLY A 16 10.48 -17.21 20.06
CA GLY A 16 9.06 -17.52 19.81
C GLY A 16 8.51 -16.87 18.56
N THR A 17 8.11 -17.68 17.59
CA THR A 17 7.15 -17.29 16.56
C THR A 17 5.76 -17.35 17.17
N PHE A 18 5.01 -16.26 17.18
CA PHE A 18 3.60 -16.28 17.59
C PHE A 18 2.79 -17.18 16.65
N PHE A 19 3.19 -17.24 15.38
CA PHE A 19 2.54 -18.00 14.34
C PHE A 19 3.19 -19.39 14.22
N GLU A 20 2.75 -20.31 15.09
CA GLU A 20 2.88 -21.76 14.83
C GLU A 20 1.78 -22.22 13.83
N ALA A 21 1.48 -23.52 13.74
CA ALA A 21 0.62 -24.13 12.71
C ALA A 21 -0.80 -23.52 12.56
N ASP A 22 -1.27 -22.73 13.53
CA ASP A 22 -2.54 -21.98 13.46
C ASP A 22 -2.30 -20.45 13.44
N PRO A 23 -2.49 -19.80 12.28
CA PRO A 23 -2.35 -18.35 12.14
C PRO A 23 -3.29 -17.53 13.01
N LEU A 24 -4.50 -18.01 13.31
CA LEU A 24 -5.47 -17.26 14.12
C LEU A 24 -5.05 -17.24 15.58
N ALA A 25 -4.62 -18.39 16.12
CA ALA A 25 -4.06 -18.48 17.46
C ALA A 25 -2.82 -17.59 17.62
N GLY A 26 -1.96 -17.51 16.58
CA GLY A 26 -0.80 -16.63 16.59
C GLY A 26 -1.14 -15.15 16.60
N VAL A 27 -2.18 -14.74 15.86
CA VAL A 27 -2.66 -13.35 15.89
C VAL A 27 -3.28 -13.00 17.24
N GLU A 28 -4.06 -13.89 17.83
CA GLU A 28 -4.58 -13.69 19.19
C GLU A 28 -3.45 -13.57 20.22
N ALA A 29 -2.41 -14.41 20.10
CA ALA A 29 -1.25 -14.37 20.99
C ALA A 29 -0.47 -13.05 20.85
N LEU A 30 -0.23 -12.58 19.62
CA LEU A 30 0.44 -11.31 19.39
C LEU A 30 -0.37 -10.12 19.92
N TYR A 31 -1.67 -10.10 19.65
CA TYR A 31 -2.53 -9.03 20.12
C TYR A 31 -2.68 -9.05 21.64
N ARG A 32 -2.66 -10.23 22.28
CA ARG A 32 -2.54 -10.35 23.73
C ARG A 32 -1.21 -9.79 24.24
N TRP A 33 -0.10 -10.08 23.58
CA TRP A 33 1.19 -9.48 23.89
C TRP A 33 1.15 -7.94 23.79
N CYS A 34 0.48 -7.39 22.76
CA CYS A 34 0.26 -5.95 22.65
C CYS A 34 -0.56 -5.40 23.83
N ASP A 35 -1.59 -6.12 24.29
CA ASP A 35 -2.40 -5.70 25.43
C ASP A 35 -1.61 -5.73 26.74
N GLU A 36 -0.80 -6.77 26.95
CA GLU A 36 0.06 -6.91 28.12
C GLU A 36 1.14 -5.82 28.15
N ARG A 37 1.71 -5.48 26.98
CA ARG A 37 2.82 -4.52 26.87
C ARG A 37 2.38 -3.06 26.81
N PHE A 38 1.23 -2.77 26.19
CA PHE A 38 0.81 -1.39 25.86
C PHE A 38 -0.58 -1.02 26.43
N GLY A 39 -1.27 -1.98 27.06
CA GLY A 39 -2.63 -1.85 27.56
C GLY A 39 -3.69 -2.04 26.48
N THR A 40 -4.94 -2.27 26.89
CA THR A 40 -6.09 -2.60 26.00
C THR A 40 -6.76 -1.40 25.35
N THR A 41 -6.34 -0.17 25.71
CA THR A 41 -7.02 1.08 25.33
C THR A 41 -7.10 1.33 23.82
N TRP A 42 -6.20 0.71 23.03
CA TRP A 42 -6.19 0.87 21.58
C TRP A 42 -7.37 0.17 20.89
N ARG A 43 -8.00 -0.85 21.51
CA ARG A 43 -9.19 -1.54 20.98
C ARG A 43 -10.51 -0.94 21.44
N THR A 44 -10.51 -0.27 22.60
CA THR A 44 -11.72 0.30 23.20
C THR A 44 -12.05 1.69 22.65
N GLY A 45 -11.06 2.40 22.09
CA GLY A 45 -11.24 3.70 21.46
C GLY A 45 -11.83 3.60 20.06
N ARG A 46 -13.15 3.78 19.91
CA ARG A 46 -13.88 3.71 18.61
C ARG A 46 -13.38 4.65 17.50
N SER A 47 -12.51 5.60 17.82
CA SER A 47 -11.94 6.55 16.87
C SER A 47 -10.67 6.04 16.16
N SER A 48 -10.01 4.99 16.66
CA SER A 48 -8.86 4.42 15.95
C SER A 48 -9.32 3.51 14.81
N ILE A 49 -8.56 3.50 13.71
CA ILE A 49 -8.89 2.68 12.54
C ILE A 49 -8.87 1.19 12.90
N LEU A 50 -7.90 0.77 13.70
CA LEU A 50 -7.78 -0.63 14.13
C LEU A 50 -8.80 -1.04 15.19
N ALA A 51 -9.23 -0.15 16.08
CA ALA A 51 -10.36 -0.44 16.95
C ALA A 51 -11.64 -0.66 16.14
N ARG A 52 -11.85 0.13 15.09
CA ARG A 52 -13.00 -0.06 14.22
C ARG A 52 -12.95 -1.43 13.53
N ASP A 53 -11.82 -1.76 12.90
CA ASP A 53 -11.62 -3.06 12.25
C ASP A 53 -11.79 -4.23 13.25
N TRP A 54 -11.28 -4.08 14.48
CA TRP A 54 -11.44 -5.07 15.55
C TRP A 54 -12.90 -5.28 15.98
N ASN A 55 -13.67 -4.20 16.08
CA ASN A 55 -15.05 -4.25 16.58
C ASN A 55 -16.09 -4.57 15.49
N GLU A 56 -15.79 -4.32 14.21
CA GLU A 56 -16.72 -4.59 13.10
C GLU A 56 -16.75 -6.08 12.69
N GLY A 57 -15.66 -6.83 12.90
CA GLY A 57 -15.66 -8.30 12.84
C GLY A 57 -16.00 -8.95 11.48
N PHE A 58 -16.02 -8.19 10.39
CA PHE A 58 -16.27 -8.70 9.04
C PHE A 58 -14.96 -9.12 8.34
N GLU A 59 -15.06 -10.01 7.36
CA GLU A 59 -13.91 -10.72 6.77
C GLU A 59 -12.74 -9.82 6.32
N PRO A 60 -12.94 -8.74 5.54
CA PRO A 60 -11.88 -7.78 5.21
C PRO A 60 -11.13 -7.19 6.42
N ALA A 61 -11.85 -6.83 7.49
CA ALA A 61 -11.24 -6.27 8.68
C ALA A 61 -10.37 -7.31 9.41
N VAL A 62 -10.86 -8.55 9.53
CA VAL A 62 -10.09 -9.67 10.09
C VAL A 62 -8.81 -9.91 9.29
N LYS A 63 -8.90 -9.94 7.96
CA LYS A 63 -7.73 -10.14 7.10
C LYS A 63 -6.70 -9.02 7.21
N ARG A 64 -7.12 -7.77 7.35
CA ARG A 64 -6.22 -6.63 7.59
C ARG A 64 -5.53 -6.75 8.95
N LEU A 65 -6.25 -7.14 9.99
CA LEU A 65 -5.67 -7.38 11.31
C LEU A 65 -4.64 -8.51 11.27
N LEU A 66 -4.92 -9.61 10.58
CA LEU A 66 -3.96 -10.71 10.36
C LEU A 66 -2.68 -10.22 9.68
N PHE A 67 -2.82 -9.43 8.61
CA PHE A 67 -1.70 -8.85 7.87
C PHE A 67 -0.81 -7.98 8.76
N ILE A 68 -1.43 -7.07 9.52
CA ILE A 68 -0.74 -6.16 10.44
C ILE A 68 -0.02 -6.93 11.54
N ALA A 69 -0.68 -7.91 12.14
CA ALA A 69 -0.10 -8.75 13.17
C ALA A 69 1.17 -9.44 12.67
N TYR A 70 1.10 -10.03 11.48
CA TYR A 70 2.26 -10.70 10.89
C TYR A 70 3.41 -9.72 10.59
N ALA A 71 3.11 -8.51 10.10
CA ALA A 71 4.13 -7.48 9.90
C ALA A 71 4.81 -7.08 11.22
N ILE A 72 4.03 -6.91 12.31
CA ILE A 72 4.56 -6.61 13.65
C ILE A 72 5.46 -7.74 14.15
N GLU A 73 5.03 -9.01 14.07
CA GLU A 73 5.85 -10.15 14.51
C GLU A 73 7.21 -10.13 13.83
N ARG A 74 7.22 -10.09 12.49
CA ARG A 74 8.45 -10.17 11.70
C ARG A 74 9.36 -8.99 11.97
N TYR A 75 8.76 -7.82 12.14
CA TYR A 75 9.50 -6.62 12.45
C TYR A 75 10.19 -6.76 13.81
N VAL A 76 9.47 -7.17 14.84
CA VAL A 76 9.98 -7.25 16.22
C VAL A 76 10.98 -8.40 16.42
N ALA A 77 10.81 -9.52 15.71
CA ALA A 77 11.64 -10.72 15.85
C ALA A 77 13.14 -10.51 15.57
N ASN A 78 13.48 -9.54 14.69
CA ASN A 78 14.86 -9.35 14.22
C ASN A 78 15.45 -7.99 14.60
N LEU A 79 14.90 -7.30 15.60
CA LEU A 79 15.41 -6.01 16.06
C LEU A 79 16.72 -6.12 16.84
N THR A 80 17.51 -5.04 16.77
CA THR A 80 18.61 -4.83 17.70
C THR A 80 18.11 -4.45 19.08
N THR A 81 18.88 -4.80 20.12
CA THR A 81 18.55 -4.46 21.52
C THR A 81 18.32 -2.97 21.75
N GLU A 82 19.06 -2.11 21.06
CA GLU A 82 18.94 -0.64 21.19
C GLU A 82 17.63 -0.09 20.60
N SER A 83 16.95 -0.87 19.77
CA SER A 83 15.72 -0.48 19.06
C SER A 83 14.44 -0.66 19.88
N THR A 84 14.48 -1.42 20.98
CA THR A 84 13.30 -1.77 21.78
C THR A 84 12.48 -0.53 22.21
N PRO A 85 13.08 0.57 22.72
CA PRO A 85 12.29 1.72 23.14
C PRO A 85 11.62 2.47 21.99
N ALA A 86 12.22 2.48 20.79
CA ALA A 86 11.61 3.10 19.61
C ALA A 86 10.34 2.34 19.19
N ILE A 87 10.36 1.01 19.28
CA ILE A 87 9.21 0.14 19.03
C ILE A 87 8.11 0.32 20.06
N ASP A 88 8.49 0.42 21.34
CA ASP A 88 7.56 0.68 22.43
C ASP A 88 6.84 2.04 22.28
N HIS A 89 7.39 2.94 21.48
CA HIS A 89 6.72 4.17 21.07
C HIS A 89 5.91 4.04 19.77
N LYS A 90 6.47 3.42 18.73
CA LYS A 90 5.86 3.32 17.39
C LYS A 90 4.62 2.43 17.35
N ILE A 91 4.68 1.22 17.90
CA ILE A 91 3.55 0.27 17.83
C ILE A 91 2.30 0.86 18.51
N PRO A 92 2.35 1.40 19.74
CA PRO A 92 1.15 1.97 20.36
C PRO A 92 0.59 3.19 19.61
N THR A 93 1.45 4.01 19.02
CA THR A 93 1.05 5.17 18.22
C THR A 93 0.27 4.73 16.99
N PHE A 94 0.77 3.71 16.28
CA PHE A 94 0.09 3.10 15.15
C PHE A 94 -1.25 2.47 15.56
N LEU A 95 -1.28 1.67 16.64
CA LEU A 95 -2.49 1.00 17.13
C LEU A 95 -3.61 1.99 17.50
N LYS A 96 -3.25 3.20 17.94
CA LYS A 96 -4.17 4.26 18.37
C LYS A 96 -4.45 5.30 17.27
N CYS A 97 -3.90 5.10 16.07
CA CYS A 97 -3.99 6.08 14.99
C CYS A 97 -5.44 6.27 14.51
N ASN A 98 -5.86 7.54 14.45
CA ASN A 98 -7.21 7.96 14.03
C ASN A 98 -7.21 8.69 12.66
N SER A 99 -6.03 9.03 12.15
CA SER A 99 -5.87 9.71 10.86
C SER A 99 -5.57 8.67 9.78
N VAL A 100 -6.38 8.62 8.73
CA VAL A 100 -6.16 7.69 7.60
C VAL A 100 -4.81 7.94 6.91
N THR A 101 -4.40 9.21 6.81
CA THR A 101 -3.11 9.58 6.20
C THR A 101 -1.95 9.04 7.03
N GLN A 102 -1.97 9.32 8.34
CA GLN A 102 -0.94 8.86 9.26
C GLN A 102 -0.91 7.34 9.34
N PHE A 103 -2.07 6.69 9.43
CA PHE A 103 -2.19 5.24 9.46
C PHE A 103 -1.59 4.58 8.21
N ARG A 104 -1.77 5.17 7.02
CA ARG A 104 -1.17 4.65 5.79
C ARG A 104 0.35 4.80 5.79
N GLU A 105 0.86 5.93 6.26
CA GLU A 105 2.30 6.17 6.40
C GLU A 105 2.93 5.19 7.39
N ASP A 106 2.35 5.07 8.59
CA ASP A 106 2.79 4.15 9.63
C ASP A 106 2.67 2.67 9.19
N LEU A 107 1.61 2.32 8.45
CA LEU A 107 1.44 0.98 7.91
C LEU A 107 2.51 0.66 6.87
N GLY A 108 2.84 1.62 6.00
CA GLY A 108 3.95 1.51 5.05
C GLY A 108 5.26 1.20 5.76
N GLU A 109 5.59 1.99 6.78
CA GLU A 109 6.78 1.78 7.59
C GLU A 109 6.77 0.40 8.26
N LEU A 110 5.68 0.03 8.94
CA LEU A 110 5.51 -1.25 9.63
C LEU A 110 5.70 -2.45 8.68
N VAL A 111 5.10 -2.39 7.49
CA VAL A 111 5.19 -3.45 6.49
C VAL A 111 6.62 -3.61 5.97
N ILE A 112 7.30 -2.51 5.64
CA ILE A 112 8.70 -2.56 5.21
C ILE A 112 9.59 -3.06 6.36
N GLY A 113 9.35 -2.61 7.59
CA GLY A 113 10.04 -3.11 8.78
C GLY A 113 9.85 -4.62 8.96
N GLY A 114 8.64 -5.14 8.72
CA GLY A 114 8.35 -6.57 8.73
C GLY A 114 9.07 -7.34 7.62
N ILE A 115 9.14 -6.79 6.40
CA ILE A 115 9.83 -7.42 5.28
C ILE A 115 11.33 -7.47 5.52
N ILE A 116 11.92 -6.34 5.94
CA ILE A 116 13.33 -6.26 6.28
C ILE A 116 13.62 -7.19 7.45
N GLY A 117 12.79 -7.17 8.51
CA GLY A 117 12.91 -8.09 9.63
C GLY A 117 12.92 -9.55 9.20
N ASP A 118 12.09 -9.96 8.23
CA ASP A 118 12.07 -11.34 7.72
C ASP A 118 13.30 -11.70 6.85
N LYS A 119 13.83 -10.75 6.08
CA LYS A 119 14.82 -11.03 5.01
C LYS A 119 16.24 -10.56 5.29
N ALA A 120 16.40 -9.52 6.10
CA ALA A 120 17.64 -8.79 6.32
C ALA A 120 17.69 -8.33 7.79
N GLY A 121 18.28 -9.16 8.66
CA GLY A 121 18.37 -8.87 10.10
C GLY A 121 19.79 -9.13 10.63
N PRO A 122 20.22 -8.40 11.67
CA PRO A 122 19.41 -7.60 12.59
C PRO A 122 19.05 -6.19 12.09
N VAL A 123 17.91 -5.64 12.56
CA VAL A 123 17.36 -4.34 12.16
C VAL A 123 17.47 -3.33 13.30
N ALA A 124 18.11 -2.18 13.04
CA ALA A 124 18.10 -1.04 13.94
C ALA A 124 16.96 -0.08 13.56
N CYS A 125 16.05 0.22 14.48
CA CYS A 125 14.95 1.17 14.31
C CYS A 125 15.36 2.55 14.84
N ASP A 126 15.06 3.61 14.09
CA ASP A 126 15.43 5.00 14.41
C ASP A 126 16.89 5.13 14.91
N PRO A 127 17.88 4.60 14.17
CA PRO A 127 19.22 4.31 14.70
C PRO A 127 20.00 5.53 15.22
N LEU A 128 19.65 6.75 14.79
CA LEU A 128 20.28 7.99 15.24
C LEU A 128 19.64 8.59 16.49
N VAL A 129 18.53 8.02 16.96
CA VAL A 129 17.77 8.53 18.10
C VAL A 129 18.04 7.59 19.27
N ARG A 130 19.03 7.92 20.10
CA ARG A 130 19.20 7.23 21.38
C ARG A 130 18.07 7.66 22.34
N PRO A 131 17.25 6.72 22.85
CA PRO A 131 16.10 7.04 23.71
C PRO A 131 16.47 7.75 25.02
N LEU A 132 17.72 7.62 25.47
CA LEU A 132 18.21 8.11 26.76
C LEU A 132 18.83 9.52 26.74
N THR A 133 19.15 10.10 25.57
CA THR A 133 19.81 11.42 25.49
C THR A 133 18.86 12.58 25.22
N PHE A 134 17.58 12.31 24.94
CA PHE A 134 16.54 13.31 24.71
C PHE A 134 15.54 13.38 25.87
N SER A 135 16.00 13.11 27.08
CA SER A 135 15.25 13.39 28.30
C SER A 135 15.07 14.91 28.46
N GLY A 136 13.90 15.41 28.05
CA GLY A 136 13.11 16.48 28.70
C GLY A 136 13.66 17.89 28.93
N ASP A 137 14.97 18.08 29.14
CA ASP A 137 15.51 19.29 29.79
C ASP A 137 16.37 20.18 28.89
N SER A 138 16.67 19.75 27.67
CA SER A 138 17.25 20.63 26.66
C SER A 138 16.26 20.77 25.52
N GLY A 139 15.86 21.99 25.19
CA GLY A 139 14.99 22.31 24.05
C GLY A 139 15.61 21.96 22.67
N ALA A 140 16.54 21.01 22.62
CA ALA A 140 17.13 20.46 21.42
C ALA A 140 16.07 19.62 20.70
N THR A 141 15.76 20.03 19.47
CA THR A 141 14.88 19.28 18.58
C THR A 141 15.54 17.95 18.24
N ARG A 142 14.80 16.85 18.40
CA ARG A 142 15.22 15.50 17.99
C ARG A 142 15.79 15.56 16.56
N PRO A 143 17.03 15.11 16.30
CA PRO A 143 17.53 15.03 14.93
C PRO A 143 16.72 13.96 14.19
N ASN A 144 16.36 14.25 12.95
CA ASN A 144 15.63 13.29 12.14
C ASN A 144 16.55 12.09 11.81
N SER A 145 16.08 10.88 12.07
CA SER A 145 16.73 9.62 11.68
C SER A 145 16.08 9.04 10.43
N CYS A 146 16.75 8.10 9.76
CA CYS A 146 16.05 7.14 8.91
C CYS A 146 15.19 6.21 9.77
N ASP A 147 14.24 5.52 9.14
CA ASP A 147 13.35 4.59 9.85
C ASP A 147 14.10 3.33 10.29
N PHE A 148 14.97 2.80 9.42
CA PHE A 148 15.76 1.61 9.70
C PHE A 148 17.23 1.74 9.27
N ALA A 149 18.08 0.96 9.92
CA ALA A 149 19.38 0.58 9.39
C ALA A 149 19.57 -0.93 9.54
N ILE A 150 20.23 -1.53 8.55
CA ILE A 150 20.60 -2.95 8.54
C ILE A 150 22.07 -3.10 8.18
N ARG A 151 22.67 -4.18 8.66
CA ARG A 151 24.04 -4.56 8.30
C ARG A 151 24.03 -5.82 7.45
N MET A 152 24.52 -5.71 6.23
CA MET A 152 24.53 -6.80 5.23
C MET A 152 25.97 -7.00 4.71
N PRO A 153 26.37 -8.23 4.34
CA PRO A 153 27.66 -8.43 3.67
C PRO A 153 27.63 -7.77 2.28
N ASN A 154 28.68 -7.06 1.91
CA ASN A 154 28.87 -6.60 0.53
C ASN A 154 29.42 -7.72 -0.36
N ASP A 155 29.66 -7.39 -1.63
CA ASP A 155 30.16 -8.35 -2.63
C ASP A 155 31.56 -8.90 -2.27
N ASP A 156 32.34 -8.14 -1.49
CA ASP A 156 33.67 -8.53 -1.00
C ASP A 156 33.62 -9.27 0.36
N GLY A 157 32.42 -9.49 0.90
CA GLY A 157 32.18 -10.16 2.19
C GLY A 157 32.29 -9.25 3.42
N GLU A 158 32.68 -7.99 3.27
CA GLU A 158 32.76 -7.01 4.35
C GLU A 158 31.36 -6.49 4.72
N PRO A 159 31.07 -6.31 6.02
CA PRO A 159 29.78 -5.80 6.45
C PRO A 159 29.61 -4.33 6.03
N THR A 160 28.45 -4.03 5.48
CA THR A 160 28.06 -2.71 4.98
C THR A 160 26.72 -2.31 5.59
N ASP A 161 26.61 -1.04 6.00
CA ASP A 161 25.43 -0.50 6.65
C ASP A 161 24.52 0.17 5.62
N ILE A 162 23.30 -0.34 5.51
CA ILE A 162 22.29 0.19 4.60
C ILE A 162 21.26 0.93 5.43
N LEU A 163 21.09 2.21 5.14
CA LEU A 163 20.01 3.01 5.69
C LEU A 163 18.76 2.83 4.84
N VAL A 164 17.65 2.55 5.50
CA VAL A 164 16.37 2.38 4.86
C VAL A 164 15.39 3.39 5.42
N ASP A 165 14.76 4.13 4.53
CA ASP A 165 13.74 5.12 4.87
C ASP A 165 12.49 4.85 4.03
N VAL A 166 11.34 4.93 4.68
CA VAL A 166 10.03 4.65 4.11
C VAL A 166 9.27 5.95 4.00
N THR A 167 8.57 6.12 2.89
CA THR A 167 7.80 7.33 2.65
C THR A 167 6.60 7.06 1.77
N THR A 168 5.54 7.81 1.99
CA THR A 168 4.36 7.76 1.14
C THR A 168 4.40 8.90 0.15
N LEU A 169 4.29 8.58 -1.14
CA LEU A 169 4.19 9.58 -2.18
C LEU A 169 2.76 10.11 -2.23
N ASN A 170 2.53 11.17 -1.48
CA ASN A 170 1.25 11.86 -1.44
C ASN A 170 1.16 12.89 -2.58
N PHE A 171 0.31 12.61 -3.54
CA PHE A 171 -0.04 13.56 -4.59
C PHE A 171 -1.24 14.38 -4.14
N GLY A 172 -1.01 15.53 -3.50
CA GLY A 172 -2.11 16.40 -3.02
C GLY A 172 -3.13 16.72 -4.12
N HIS A 173 -2.62 17.06 -5.32
CA HIS A 173 -3.42 17.29 -6.52
C HIS A 173 -4.23 16.06 -6.98
N TYR A 174 -3.71 14.85 -6.75
CA TYR A 174 -4.43 13.61 -7.04
C TYR A 174 -5.58 13.38 -6.06
N ARG A 175 -5.37 13.65 -4.77
CA ARG A 175 -6.44 13.54 -3.77
C ARG A 175 -7.57 14.51 -4.08
N ASP A 176 -7.23 15.73 -4.48
CA ASP A 176 -8.22 16.75 -4.85
C ASP A 176 -8.94 16.37 -6.16
N TRP A 177 -8.20 15.84 -7.14
CA TRP A 177 -8.75 15.24 -8.36
C TRP A 177 -9.70 14.06 -8.06
N GLN A 178 -9.32 13.16 -7.16
CA GLN A 178 -10.12 11.98 -6.80
C GLN A 178 -11.41 12.40 -6.12
N LYS A 179 -11.34 13.35 -5.17
CA LYS A 179 -12.54 13.95 -4.56
C LYS A 179 -13.44 14.59 -5.61
N ALA A 180 -12.87 15.37 -6.54
CA ALA A 180 -13.64 16.00 -7.59
C ALA A 180 -14.32 14.96 -8.50
N LEU A 181 -13.61 13.90 -8.86
CA LEU A 181 -14.14 12.82 -9.68
C LEU A 181 -15.21 12.01 -8.94
N ASP A 182 -15.05 11.78 -7.64
CA ASP A 182 -16.04 11.12 -6.79
C ASP A 182 -17.32 11.97 -6.67
N GLU A 183 -17.21 13.28 -6.54
CA GLU A 183 -18.36 14.18 -6.54
C GLU A 183 -19.12 14.11 -7.88
N VAL A 184 -18.40 14.11 -9.01
CA VAL A 184 -19.00 13.95 -10.35
C VAL A 184 -19.65 12.57 -10.49
N ALA A 185 -18.94 11.51 -10.14
CA ALA A 185 -19.42 10.13 -10.24
C ALA A 185 -20.65 9.89 -9.36
N ASN A 186 -20.64 10.41 -8.12
CA ASN A 186 -21.78 10.32 -7.21
C ASN A 186 -22.98 11.12 -7.73
N SER A 187 -22.74 12.33 -8.27
CA SER A 187 -23.80 13.15 -8.87
C SER A 187 -24.48 12.43 -10.04
N ILE A 188 -23.70 11.89 -10.98
CA ILE A 188 -24.23 11.16 -12.14
C ILE A 188 -24.91 9.86 -11.70
N SER A 189 -24.28 9.06 -10.83
CA SER A 189 -24.86 7.82 -10.32
C SER A 189 -26.21 8.06 -9.65
N ASN A 190 -26.33 9.12 -8.84
CA ASN A 190 -27.60 9.50 -8.21
C ASN A 190 -28.69 9.86 -9.23
N GLN A 191 -28.34 10.47 -10.37
CA GLN A 191 -29.31 10.79 -11.41
C GLN A 191 -29.71 9.56 -12.24
N ILE A 192 -28.77 8.65 -12.52
CA ILE A 192 -29.04 7.35 -13.17
C ILE A 192 -30.01 6.54 -12.32
N ILE A 193 -29.74 6.46 -11.01
CA ILE A 193 -30.59 5.80 -10.01
C ILE A 193 -32.01 6.41 -10.03
N LYS A 194 -32.13 7.74 -9.96
CA LYS A 194 -33.43 8.43 -10.04
C LYS A 194 -34.15 8.22 -11.37
N ALA A 195 -33.40 8.03 -12.45
CA ALA A 195 -33.95 7.76 -13.78
C ALA A 195 -34.32 6.29 -13.99
N GLY A 196 -34.05 5.40 -13.02
CA GLY A 196 -34.36 3.97 -13.10
C GLY A 196 -33.45 3.19 -14.07
N LEU A 197 -32.24 3.69 -14.33
CA LEU A 197 -31.30 3.11 -15.28
C LEU A 197 -30.29 2.18 -14.58
N PHE A 198 -29.85 1.14 -15.29
CA PHE A 198 -28.85 0.17 -14.83
C PHE A 198 -27.64 0.22 -15.76
N LYS A 199 -26.60 0.94 -15.35
CA LYS A 199 -25.42 1.22 -16.17
C LYS A 199 -24.13 1.01 -15.38
N GLN A 200 -23.12 0.47 -16.05
CA GLN A 200 -21.74 0.52 -15.60
C GLN A 200 -21.11 1.79 -16.14
N LEU A 201 -20.45 2.56 -15.29
CA LEU A 201 -19.79 3.81 -15.66
C LEU A 201 -18.28 3.66 -15.61
N SER A 202 -17.60 4.28 -16.57
CA SER A 202 -16.16 4.44 -16.60
C SER A 202 -15.82 5.92 -16.76
N PHE A 203 -15.10 6.48 -15.80
CA PHE A 203 -14.70 7.88 -15.80
C PHE A 203 -13.23 8.02 -16.18
N SER A 204 -12.94 8.94 -17.10
CA SER A 204 -11.57 9.31 -17.48
C SER A 204 -11.38 10.81 -17.45
N ALA A 205 -10.43 11.31 -16.65
CA ALA A 205 -10.23 12.74 -16.44
C ALA A 205 -8.75 13.12 -16.33
N SER A 206 -8.41 14.35 -16.72
CA SER A 206 -7.07 14.94 -16.52
C SER A 206 -6.88 15.42 -15.08
N LEU A 207 -5.64 15.55 -14.58
CA LEU A 207 -5.41 16.20 -13.28
C LEU A 207 -5.84 17.67 -13.33
N GLY A 208 -6.33 18.19 -12.21
CA GLY A 208 -6.70 19.60 -12.07
C GLY A 208 -8.17 19.92 -12.30
N ILE A 209 -9.02 18.93 -12.61
CA ILE A 209 -10.47 19.12 -12.53
C ILE A 209 -10.86 19.56 -11.12
N THR A 210 -11.78 20.51 -11.04
CA THR A 210 -12.40 20.89 -9.77
C THR A 210 -13.88 20.57 -9.84
N ALA A 211 -14.40 19.88 -8.83
CA ALA A 211 -15.83 19.68 -8.73
C ALA A 211 -16.49 20.98 -8.27
N HIS A 212 -17.38 21.50 -9.10
CA HIS A 212 -18.35 22.51 -8.71
C HIS A 212 -19.74 21.93 -8.99
N SER A 213 -20.60 21.99 -7.97
CA SER A 213 -22.00 21.55 -8.04
C SER A 213 -22.85 22.47 -8.94
N PRO A 214 -23.77 21.95 -9.78
CA PRO A 214 -23.56 20.96 -10.83
C PRO A 214 -23.74 21.57 -12.24
N PHE A 215 -23.09 20.99 -13.25
CA PHE A 215 -23.40 21.18 -14.68
C PHE A 215 -24.71 20.45 -15.02
N ARG A 216 -25.80 20.83 -14.33
CA ARG A 216 -27.09 20.11 -14.32
C ARG A 216 -27.59 19.82 -15.73
N ARG A 217 -27.34 20.75 -16.66
CA ARG A 217 -27.72 20.61 -18.07
C ARG A 217 -26.97 19.47 -18.77
N ASP A 218 -25.66 19.38 -18.56
CA ASP A 218 -24.82 18.36 -19.19
C ASP A 218 -25.08 16.97 -18.61
N VAL A 219 -25.33 16.90 -17.29
CA VAL A 219 -25.75 15.65 -16.65
C VAL A 219 -27.13 15.22 -17.14
N LEU A 220 -28.11 16.11 -17.23
CA LEU A 220 -29.44 15.76 -17.75
C LEU A 220 -29.37 15.27 -19.20
N SER A 221 -28.62 15.97 -20.04
CA SER A 221 -28.39 15.56 -21.43
C SER A 221 -27.64 14.22 -21.52
N LEU A 222 -26.70 13.94 -20.61
CA LEU A 222 -26.07 12.61 -20.49
C LEU A 222 -27.09 11.52 -20.12
N ILE A 223 -27.99 11.79 -19.17
CA ILE A 223 -29.03 10.82 -18.78
C ILE A 223 -30.02 10.55 -19.94
N GLU A 224 -30.37 11.58 -20.73
CA GLU A 224 -31.18 11.42 -21.93
C GLU A 224 -30.48 10.50 -22.95
N GLU A 225 -29.20 10.74 -23.24
CA GLU A 225 -28.41 9.86 -24.12
C GLU A 225 -28.30 8.42 -23.59
N MET A 226 -28.17 8.24 -22.28
CA MET A 226 -28.13 6.92 -21.64
C MET A 226 -29.46 6.16 -21.68
N ARG A 227 -30.60 6.86 -21.83
CA ARG A 227 -31.91 6.23 -22.06
C ARG A 227 -32.03 5.69 -23.46
N ASP A 228 -31.50 6.42 -24.42
CA ASP A 228 -31.63 6.11 -25.84
C ASP A 228 -30.55 5.13 -26.34
N SER A 229 -29.49 4.88 -25.54
CA SER A 229 -28.40 3.96 -25.89
C SER A 229 -27.99 3.01 -24.77
N ALA A 230 -27.71 1.75 -25.12
CA ALA A 230 -27.22 0.73 -24.19
C ALA A 230 -25.81 1.08 -23.68
N ASP A 231 -24.92 1.44 -24.59
CA ASP A 231 -23.54 1.85 -24.38
C ASP A 231 -23.26 3.21 -25.01
N GLY A 232 -22.20 3.88 -24.58
CA GLY A 232 -21.82 5.16 -25.17
C GLY A 232 -20.73 5.88 -24.41
N ARG A 233 -20.40 7.07 -24.89
CA ARG A 233 -19.41 7.96 -24.27
C ARG A 233 -19.79 9.41 -24.46
N LYS A 234 -19.50 10.23 -23.46
CA LYS A 234 -19.69 11.67 -23.50
C LYS A 234 -18.58 12.39 -22.76
N VAL A 235 -18.14 13.52 -23.29
CA VAL A 235 -17.18 14.40 -22.62
C VAL A 235 -17.95 15.51 -21.92
N LEU A 236 -17.68 15.68 -20.63
CA LEU A 236 -18.19 16.75 -19.79
C LEU A 236 -17.08 17.77 -19.58
N SER A 237 -17.33 19.02 -19.92
CA SER A 237 -16.40 20.12 -19.66
C SER A 237 -16.56 20.63 -18.23
N LEU A 238 -15.51 20.51 -17.42
CA LEU A 238 -15.45 21.03 -16.05
C LEU A 238 -14.41 22.16 -15.95
N PRO A 239 -14.50 23.03 -14.92
CA PRO A 239 -13.41 23.92 -14.58
C PRO A 239 -12.15 23.11 -14.28
N GLY A 240 -11.06 23.48 -14.95
CA GLY A 240 -9.77 22.81 -14.82
C GLY A 240 -9.55 21.60 -15.73
N GLY A 241 -10.55 21.14 -16.49
CA GLY A 241 -10.35 20.08 -17.48
C GLY A 241 -11.62 19.37 -17.94
N GLU A 242 -11.45 18.31 -18.72
CA GLU A 242 -12.55 17.50 -19.23
C GLU A 242 -12.65 16.15 -18.51
N VAL A 243 -13.88 15.66 -18.36
CA VAL A 243 -14.18 14.32 -17.85
C VAL A 243 -14.93 13.56 -18.92
N GLU A 244 -14.31 12.53 -19.47
CA GLU A 244 -14.95 11.56 -20.32
C GLU A 244 -15.70 10.53 -19.46
N VAL A 245 -16.98 10.37 -19.72
CA VAL A 245 -17.86 9.38 -19.09
C VAL A 245 -18.25 8.38 -20.17
N ALA A 246 -17.79 7.15 -20.03
CA ALA A 246 -18.25 6.02 -20.82
C ALA A 246 -19.25 5.19 -20.01
N TRP A 247 -20.23 4.61 -20.69
CA TRP A 247 -21.20 3.72 -20.06
C TRP A 247 -21.46 2.47 -20.89
N GLU A 248 -21.84 1.42 -20.18
CA GLU A 248 -22.27 0.14 -20.75
C GLU A 248 -23.54 -0.31 -20.03
N GLY A 249 -24.39 -1.05 -20.73
CA GLY A 249 -25.55 -1.70 -20.12
C GLY A 249 -25.10 -2.74 -19.09
N MET A 250 -25.78 -2.82 -17.95
CA MET A 250 -25.57 -3.92 -17.01
C MET A 250 -26.59 -5.02 -17.26
N ASP A 251 -26.12 -6.27 -17.23
CA ASP A 251 -27.01 -7.42 -17.22
C ASP A 251 -27.85 -7.40 -15.94
N ILE A 252 -29.16 -7.60 -16.13
CA ILE A 252 -30.15 -7.67 -15.07
C ILE A 252 -30.40 -9.15 -14.77
N ILE A 253 -30.07 -9.57 -13.55
CA ILE A 253 -30.42 -10.90 -13.05
C ILE A 253 -31.67 -10.76 -12.19
N GLN A 254 -32.75 -11.38 -12.65
CA GLN A 254 -33.95 -11.54 -11.86
C GLN A 254 -33.84 -12.86 -11.10
N ILE A 255 -33.75 -12.79 -9.77
CA ILE A 255 -33.71 -13.96 -8.89
C ILE A 255 -35.14 -14.22 -8.42
N GLU A 256 -35.70 -15.35 -8.84
CA GLU A 256 -36.94 -15.87 -8.27
C GLU A 256 -36.71 -16.34 -6.83
N PRO A 257 -37.71 -16.24 -5.92
CA PRO A 257 -37.51 -16.41 -4.48
C PRO A 257 -36.98 -17.79 -4.10
N ASP A 258 -37.18 -18.79 -4.96
CA ASP A 258 -36.88 -20.20 -4.71
C ASP A 258 -35.59 -20.68 -5.43
N GLU A 259 -34.94 -19.83 -6.22
CA GLU A 259 -33.72 -20.16 -6.97
C GLU A 259 -32.59 -19.20 -6.62
N PHE A 260 -31.88 -19.44 -5.51
CA PHE A 260 -30.55 -18.86 -5.38
C PHE A 260 -29.62 -19.57 -6.36
N PRO A 261 -29.04 -18.89 -7.37
CA PRO A 261 -28.07 -19.53 -8.24
C PRO A 261 -26.84 -19.89 -7.40
N THR A 262 -26.66 -21.19 -7.16
CA THR A 262 -25.42 -21.78 -6.60
C THR A 262 -24.25 -21.74 -7.58
N GLY A 263 -24.48 -21.20 -8.79
CA GLY A 263 -23.44 -20.93 -9.78
C GLY A 263 -22.62 -19.71 -9.38
N ASN A 264 -21.29 -19.89 -9.33
CA ASN A 264 -20.31 -18.80 -9.23
C ASN A 264 -20.51 -17.77 -10.34
N PHE A 265 -21.32 -16.74 -10.10
CA PHE A 265 -21.44 -15.62 -11.02
C PHE A 265 -20.09 -14.92 -11.15
N ARG A 266 -19.55 -14.89 -12.37
CA ARG A 266 -18.39 -14.06 -12.72
C ARG A 266 -18.90 -12.90 -13.60
N GLY A 267 -19.10 -11.74 -12.99
CA GLY A 267 -19.56 -10.52 -13.66
C GLY A 267 -20.12 -9.50 -12.67
N ARG A 268 -20.30 -8.24 -13.11
CA ARG A 268 -21.02 -7.20 -12.35
C ARG A 268 -22.45 -7.13 -12.88
N ALA A 269 -23.42 -7.61 -12.11
CA ALA A 269 -24.83 -7.66 -12.51
C ALA A 269 -25.74 -6.94 -11.50
N ALA A 270 -26.85 -6.41 -11.97
CA ALA A 270 -27.91 -5.88 -11.11
C ALA A 270 -28.82 -7.04 -10.67
N VAL A 271 -29.05 -7.21 -9.36
CA VAL A 271 -29.84 -8.33 -8.81
C VAL A 271 -31.21 -7.84 -8.34
N PHE A 272 -32.28 -8.52 -8.78
CA PHE A 272 -33.66 -8.26 -8.37
C PHE A 272 -34.23 -9.45 -7.58
N HIS A 273 -34.92 -9.18 -6.46
CA HIS A 273 -35.72 -10.18 -5.75
C HIS A 273 -37.21 -9.95 -6.02
N THR A 274 -37.92 -10.96 -6.55
CA THR A 274 -39.35 -10.84 -6.94
C THR A 274 -40.34 -10.84 -5.78
N ALA A 275 -39.93 -11.13 -4.54
CA ALA A 275 -40.80 -11.06 -3.37
C ALA A 275 -40.94 -9.62 -2.83
N GLY A 276 -41.68 -8.77 -3.56
CA GLY A 276 -42.10 -7.44 -3.10
C GLY A 276 -41.01 -6.36 -3.03
N ALA A 277 -39.89 -6.52 -3.74
CA ALA A 277 -38.74 -5.62 -3.61
C ALA A 277 -38.88 -4.30 -4.39
N VAL A 278 -38.57 -3.22 -3.69
CA VAL A 278 -38.16 -1.94 -4.28
C VAL A 278 -36.93 -2.20 -5.13
N ALA A 279 -36.96 -1.83 -6.42
CA ALA A 279 -35.78 -1.89 -7.27
C ALA A 279 -34.67 -1.01 -6.68
N HIS A 280 -33.63 -1.62 -6.12
CA HIS A 280 -32.41 -0.90 -5.79
C HIS A 280 -31.58 -0.83 -7.07
N SER A 281 -31.76 0.26 -7.82
CA SER A 281 -30.88 0.62 -8.94
C SER A 281 -29.41 0.53 -8.52
N SER A 282 -28.62 -0.28 -9.22
CA SER A 282 -27.19 -0.47 -8.95
C SER A 282 -26.35 0.21 -10.03
N VAL A 283 -25.33 0.96 -9.62
CA VAL A 283 -24.34 1.58 -10.52
C VAL A 283 -22.97 1.05 -10.12
N SER A 284 -22.21 0.51 -11.08
CA SER A 284 -20.79 0.19 -10.86
C SER A 284 -19.93 1.26 -11.51
N VAL A 285 -18.88 1.72 -10.81
CA VAL A 285 -18.05 2.86 -11.23
C VAL A 285 -16.59 2.44 -11.34
N ASN A 286 -16.04 2.51 -12.54
CA ASN A 286 -14.61 2.41 -12.82
C ASN A 286 -14.02 3.81 -13.00
N ARG A 287 -12.79 4.00 -12.53
CA ARG A 287 -12.07 5.29 -12.61
C ARG A 287 -10.72 5.06 -13.27
N THR A 288 -10.41 5.90 -14.25
CA THR A 288 -9.14 5.85 -14.96
C THR A 288 -8.58 7.27 -15.05
N LEU A 289 -7.29 7.46 -14.76
CA LEU A 289 -6.64 8.73 -15.04
C LEU A 289 -6.38 8.83 -16.55
N ARG A 290 -6.68 9.99 -17.15
CA ARG A 290 -6.23 10.31 -18.51
C ARG A 290 -4.97 11.15 -18.40
N PRO A 291 -3.76 10.56 -18.47
CA PRO A 291 -2.54 11.34 -18.33
C PRO A 291 -2.44 12.38 -19.45
N ALA A 292 -2.42 13.66 -19.07
CA ALA A 292 -2.07 14.76 -19.95
C ALA A 292 -0.57 15.07 -19.83
N ALA A 293 0.01 15.73 -20.84
CA ALA A 293 1.43 16.13 -20.82
C ALA A 293 1.79 17.03 -19.61
N THR A 294 0.81 17.72 -19.04
CA THR A 294 0.96 18.55 -17.83
C THR A 294 1.07 17.75 -16.53
N ASP A 295 0.61 16.50 -16.53
CA ASP A 295 0.55 15.65 -15.33
C ASP A 295 1.93 15.12 -14.95
N GLU A 296 2.80 14.90 -15.95
CA GLU A 296 4.20 14.52 -15.75
C GLU A 296 4.91 15.50 -14.82
N ALA A 297 4.78 16.81 -15.09
CA ALA A 297 5.48 17.84 -14.34
C ALA A 297 5.04 17.87 -12.86
N ILE A 298 3.75 17.62 -12.59
CA ILE A 298 3.19 17.60 -11.24
C ILE A 298 3.67 16.36 -10.48
N ILE A 299 3.59 15.19 -11.11
CA ILE A 299 4.02 13.91 -10.53
C ILE A 299 5.53 13.97 -10.24
N TYR A 300 6.32 14.41 -11.23
CA TYR A 300 7.76 14.57 -11.09
C TYR A 300 8.14 15.57 -10.00
N LYS A 301 7.48 16.74 -9.94
CA LYS A 301 7.73 17.74 -8.89
C LYS A 301 7.44 17.18 -7.49
N SER A 302 6.40 16.34 -7.37
CA SER A 302 6.03 15.70 -6.11
C SER A 302 7.08 14.67 -5.69
N LEU A 303 7.50 13.80 -6.61
CA LEU A 303 8.59 12.83 -6.40
C LEU A 303 9.89 13.52 -5.98
N ILE A 304 10.32 14.55 -6.72
CA ILE A 304 11.55 15.29 -6.42
C ILE A 304 11.47 16.00 -5.07
N ARG A 305 10.32 16.59 -4.73
CA ARG A 305 10.13 17.23 -3.43
C ARG A 305 10.29 16.22 -2.30
N THR A 306 9.70 15.03 -2.43
CA THR A 306 9.85 13.94 -1.46
C THR A 306 11.31 13.52 -1.32
N LEU A 307 11.98 13.22 -2.44
CA LEU A 307 13.39 12.80 -2.41
C LEU A 307 14.32 13.88 -1.82
N LYS A 308 14.10 15.16 -2.15
CA LYS A 308 14.87 16.27 -1.55
C LYS A 308 14.60 16.42 -0.06
N ALA A 309 13.36 16.26 0.38
CA ALA A 309 13.03 16.28 1.81
C ALA A 309 13.75 15.16 2.56
N LYS A 310 13.81 13.94 1.98
CA LYS A 310 14.57 12.82 2.54
C LYS A 310 16.08 13.05 2.53
N LYS A 311 16.64 13.66 1.48
CA LYS A 311 18.04 14.10 1.46
C LYS A 311 18.39 15.05 2.61
N GLU A 312 17.48 15.99 2.91
CA GLU A 312 17.64 16.94 4.01
C GLU A 312 17.47 16.27 5.38
N GLN A 313 16.56 15.30 5.50
CA GLN A 313 16.40 14.48 6.69
C GLN A 313 17.71 13.74 7.04
N LEU A 314 18.38 13.21 6.01
CA LEU A 314 19.57 12.38 6.13
C LEU A 314 20.88 13.16 6.04
N LYS A 315 20.84 14.51 6.13
CA LYS A 315 22.03 15.33 5.87
C LYS A 315 23.14 15.21 6.91
N PHE A 316 22.81 14.72 8.10
CA PHE A 316 23.74 14.54 9.21
C PHE A 316 24.45 13.18 9.20
N LEU A 317 24.07 12.31 8.27
CA LEU A 317 24.73 11.03 8.05
C LEU A 317 25.96 11.23 7.17
N ASP A 318 26.96 10.37 7.36
CA ASP A 318 28.13 10.33 6.50
C ASP A 318 27.72 9.82 5.10
N LYS A 319 27.48 10.77 4.20
CA LYS A 319 27.05 10.52 2.81
C LYS A 319 28.16 9.87 1.99
N GLU A 320 29.41 9.87 2.48
CA GLU A 320 30.55 9.30 1.78
C GLU A 320 30.76 7.82 2.10
N THR A 321 30.04 7.24 3.06
CA THR A 321 30.26 5.84 3.47
C THR A 321 28.99 5.02 3.63
N THR A 322 27.81 5.57 3.31
CA THR A 322 26.56 4.92 3.67
C THR A 322 25.61 4.76 2.49
N GLU A 323 25.25 3.51 2.20
CA GLU A 323 24.25 3.13 1.23
C GLU A 323 22.87 3.54 1.72
N THR A 324 22.08 4.15 0.83
CA THR A 324 20.73 4.60 1.18
C THR A 324 19.70 4.04 0.22
N ALA A 325 18.70 3.36 0.79
CA ALA A 325 17.54 2.84 0.08
C ALA A 325 16.27 3.58 0.55
N ILE A 326 15.46 4.06 -0.40
CA ILE A 326 14.15 4.65 -0.08
C ILE A 326 13.03 3.74 -0.60
N PHE A 327 12.10 3.39 0.28
CA PHE A 327 10.88 2.67 -0.06
C PHE A 327 9.73 3.66 -0.16
N ILE A 328 9.23 3.85 -1.38
CA ILE A 328 8.16 4.77 -1.70
C ILE A 328 6.85 4.00 -1.84
N GLN A 329 5.96 4.17 -0.87
CA GLN A 329 4.59 3.73 -1.01
C GLN A 329 3.87 4.63 -2.01
N ASN A 330 3.45 4.07 -3.13
CA ASN A 330 2.59 4.75 -4.07
C ASN A 330 1.14 4.70 -3.57
N ALA A 331 0.69 5.78 -2.92
CA ALA A 331 -0.68 5.88 -2.42
C ALA A 331 -1.72 6.13 -3.53
N SER A 332 -1.30 6.34 -4.78
CA SER A 332 -2.22 6.54 -5.90
C SER A 332 -2.54 5.22 -6.59
N GLU A 333 -3.83 4.88 -6.65
CA GLU A 333 -4.29 3.69 -7.37
C GLU A 333 -4.15 3.83 -8.89
N VAL A 334 -4.19 5.05 -9.42
CA VAL A 334 -4.20 5.28 -10.88
C VAL A 334 -2.83 5.58 -11.47
N ILE A 335 -1.88 6.12 -10.70
CA ILE A 335 -0.54 6.42 -11.23
C ILE A 335 0.21 5.09 -11.27
N PRO A 336 0.55 4.51 -12.44
CA PRO A 336 1.20 3.21 -12.51
C PRO A 336 2.61 3.23 -11.90
N ASP A 337 3.03 2.15 -11.24
CA ASP A 337 4.37 2.08 -10.65
C ASP A 337 5.46 2.17 -11.73
N ALA A 338 5.22 1.55 -12.90
CA ALA A 338 6.08 1.64 -14.08
C ALA A 338 6.28 3.09 -14.57
N TYR A 339 5.31 3.99 -14.35
CA TYR A 339 5.45 5.39 -14.72
C TYR A 339 6.40 6.13 -13.77
N LEU A 340 6.33 5.83 -12.47
CA LEU A 340 7.26 6.36 -11.48
C LEU A 340 8.68 5.81 -11.72
N GLU A 341 8.80 4.52 -12.05
CA GLU A 341 10.06 3.90 -12.46
C GLU A 341 10.66 4.61 -13.69
N TRP A 342 9.86 4.86 -14.72
CA TRP A 342 10.30 5.62 -15.90
C TRP A 342 10.82 7.03 -15.54
N LEU A 343 10.13 7.75 -14.63
CA LEU A 343 10.60 9.06 -14.15
C LEU A 343 11.94 8.96 -13.41
N LEU A 344 12.13 7.92 -12.60
CA LEU A 344 13.39 7.66 -11.91
C LEU A 344 14.54 7.51 -12.92
N HIS A 345 14.37 6.64 -13.92
CA HIS A 345 15.40 6.40 -14.94
C HIS A 345 15.69 7.59 -15.84
N THR A 346 14.67 8.33 -16.26
CA THR A 346 14.81 9.39 -17.27
C THR A 346 15.15 10.76 -16.70
N ARG A 347 14.77 11.03 -15.45
CA ARG A 347 14.91 12.37 -14.85
C ARG A 347 15.71 12.38 -13.56
N VAL A 348 15.54 11.38 -12.70
CA VAL A 348 16.18 11.37 -11.37
C VAL A 348 17.61 10.83 -11.42
N TRP A 349 17.84 9.65 -11.99
CA TRP A 349 19.16 9.00 -12.00
C TRP A 349 20.22 9.77 -12.78
N PRO A 350 19.89 10.44 -13.91
CA PRO A 350 20.86 11.28 -14.61
C PRO A 350 21.28 12.53 -13.83
N ASN A 351 20.48 12.96 -12.84
CA ASN A 351 20.75 14.17 -12.08
C ASN A 351 21.75 13.91 -10.93
N PRO A 352 22.94 14.57 -10.94
CA PRO A 352 23.97 14.38 -9.91
C PRO A 352 23.50 14.66 -8.47
N GLU A 353 22.44 15.44 -8.29
CA GLU A 353 21.88 15.74 -6.96
C GLU A 353 21.42 14.49 -6.20
N PHE A 354 21.11 13.39 -6.90
CA PHE A 354 20.56 12.15 -6.33
C PHE A 354 21.55 10.99 -6.24
N ARG A 355 22.85 11.23 -6.47
CA ARG A 355 23.88 10.16 -6.36
C ARG A 355 24.06 9.58 -4.96
N TRP A 356 23.51 10.23 -3.94
CA TRP A 356 23.47 9.71 -2.57
C TRP A 356 22.48 8.54 -2.40
N LEU A 357 21.55 8.35 -3.33
CA LEU A 357 20.61 7.24 -3.33
C LEU A 357 21.22 6.04 -4.05
N SER A 358 21.31 4.91 -3.36
CA SER A 358 21.74 3.64 -3.93
C SER A 358 20.60 2.98 -4.72
N CYS A 359 19.39 2.95 -4.16
CA CYS A 359 18.20 2.43 -4.83
C CYS A 359 16.90 3.05 -4.29
N VAL A 360 15.84 2.85 -5.06
CA VAL A 360 14.46 3.13 -4.65
C VAL A 360 13.61 1.90 -4.88
N SER A 361 12.69 1.60 -3.97
CA SER A 361 11.59 0.69 -4.24
C SER A 361 10.31 1.49 -4.38
N ILE A 362 9.50 1.17 -5.38
CA ILE A 362 8.10 1.62 -5.43
C ILE A 362 7.24 0.43 -5.04
N PHE A 363 6.33 0.62 -4.09
CA PHE A 363 5.45 -0.45 -3.64
C PHE A 363 4.03 0.06 -3.38
N ARG A 364 3.09 -0.87 -3.38
CA ARG A 364 1.70 -0.65 -2.94
C ARG A 364 1.31 -1.70 -1.93
N ILE A 365 0.45 -1.30 -1.02
CA ILE A 365 -0.25 -2.21 -0.14
C ILE A 365 -1.64 -2.42 -0.73
N THR A 366 -1.89 -3.60 -1.26
CA THR A 366 -3.20 -3.98 -1.79
C THR A 366 -4.11 -4.27 -0.61
N GLU A 367 -5.23 -3.54 -0.49
CA GLU A 367 -6.25 -3.81 0.54
C GLU A 367 -7.13 -5.05 0.22
N ASP A 368 -6.80 -5.79 -0.85
CA ASP A 368 -7.34 -7.10 -1.16
C ASP A 368 -6.46 -8.18 -0.54
N TYR A 369 -6.85 -8.58 0.67
CA TYR A 369 -6.18 -9.60 1.46
C TYR A 369 -6.67 -11.03 1.13
N SER A 370 -7.22 -11.26 -0.07
CA SER A 370 -7.55 -12.61 -0.54
C SER A 370 -6.29 -13.45 -0.82
N THR A 371 -6.42 -14.77 -0.84
CA THR A 371 -5.30 -15.68 -1.17
C THR A 371 -4.84 -15.58 -2.63
N ARG A 372 -5.60 -14.86 -3.48
CA ARG A 372 -5.30 -14.70 -4.91
C ARG A 372 -4.49 -13.45 -5.20
N ASN A 373 -4.63 -12.40 -4.39
CA ASN A 373 -3.97 -11.13 -4.60
C ASN A 373 -2.81 -10.93 -3.62
N ARG A 374 -1.70 -10.41 -4.14
CA ARG A 374 -0.50 -10.16 -3.35
C ARG A 374 -0.72 -8.90 -2.52
N ALA A 375 -0.56 -9.03 -1.19
CA ALA A 375 -0.73 -7.90 -0.29
C ALA A 375 0.29 -6.79 -0.56
N VAL A 376 1.54 -7.15 -0.88
CA VAL A 376 2.62 -6.20 -1.21
C VAL A 376 3.54 -6.84 -2.24
N VAL A 377 4.01 -6.04 -3.20
CA VAL A 377 5.09 -6.42 -4.11
C VAL A 377 6.18 -5.36 -4.01
N ILE A 378 7.41 -5.80 -3.81
CA ILE A 378 8.60 -4.95 -3.74
C ILE A 378 9.47 -5.25 -4.95
N ALA A 379 9.85 -4.19 -5.66
CA ALA A 379 10.83 -4.25 -6.74
C ALA A 379 11.87 -3.15 -6.49
N ILE A 380 13.14 -3.54 -6.39
CA ILE A 380 14.23 -2.61 -6.16
C ILE A 380 14.72 -2.05 -7.50
N ILE A 381 14.67 -0.72 -7.63
CA ILE A 381 15.16 0.04 -8.77
C ILE A 381 16.51 0.66 -8.38
N THR A 382 17.59 0.11 -8.90
CA THR A 382 18.95 0.54 -8.58
C THR A 382 19.32 1.83 -9.32
N ASN A 383 20.02 2.75 -8.64
CA ASN A 383 20.59 3.93 -9.25
C ASN A 383 21.99 3.59 -9.82
N PRO A 384 22.18 3.58 -11.16
CA PRO A 384 23.47 3.24 -11.75
C PRO A 384 24.56 4.29 -11.48
N ASN A 385 24.16 5.52 -11.11
CA ASN A 385 25.04 6.65 -10.88
C ASN A 385 25.30 6.92 -9.39
N ALA A 386 24.88 6.03 -8.49
CA ALA A 386 25.06 6.19 -7.06
C ALA A 386 26.54 6.25 -6.66
N HIS A 387 26.87 7.00 -5.60
CA HIS A 387 28.20 6.99 -4.98
C HIS A 387 28.53 5.59 -4.46
N HIS A 388 27.54 4.95 -3.82
CA HIS A 388 27.62 3.58 -3.32
C HIS A 388 26.53 2.74 -3.94
N LYS A 389 26.93 1.63 -4.55
CA LYS A 389 26.00 0.71 -5.20
C LYS A 389 25.25 -0.09 -4.14
N THR A 390 24.00 -0.41 -4.45
CA THR A 390 23.23 -1.32 -3.60
C THR A 390 23.90 -2.70 -3.55
N PRO A 391 24.21 -3.23 -2.36
CA PRO A 391 24.86 -4.54 -2.23
C PRO A 391 24.02 -5.65 -2.84
N GLN A 392 24.64 -6.63 -3.52
CA GLN A 392 23.90 -7.71 -4.16
C GLN A 392 23.16 -8.57 -3.13
N SER A 393 23.70 -8.72 -1.91
CA SER A 393 23.03 -9.40 -0.80
C SER A 393 21.68 -8.76 -0.43
N PHE A 394 21.62 -7.41 -0.43
CA PHE A 394 20.39 -6.67 -0.19
C PHE A 394 19.42 -6.80 -1.34
N LEU A 395 19.90 -6.71 -2.59
CA LEU A 395 19.07 -6.97 -3.76
C LEU A 395 18.47 -8.37 -3.69
N ASN A 396 19.27 -9.40 -3.42
CA ASN A 396 18.80 -10.77 -3.31
C ASN A 396 17.76 -10.94 -2.19
N ALA A 397 17.98 -10.31 -1.04
CA ALA A 397 17.04 -10.36 0.09
C ALA A 397 15.70 -9.68 -0.27
N MET A 398 15.75 -8.49 -0.87
CA MET A 398 14.56 -7.65 -1.05
C MET A 398 13.79 -7.90 -2.35
N THR A 399 14.42 -8.50 -3.36
CA THR A 399 13.77 -8.84 -4.64
C THR A 399 12.99 -10.16 -4.54
N THR A 400 13.12 -10.91 -3.43
CA THR A 400 12.26 -12.07 -3.20
C THR A 400 10.82 -11.62 -2.90
N GLU A 401 9.86 -12.13 -3.66
CA GLU A 401 8.45 -11.78 -3.50
C GLU A 401 7.96 -12.13 -2.08
N VAL A 402 7.65 -11.13 -1.27
CA VAL A 402 7.03 -11.35 0.03
C VAL A 402 5.53 -11.43 -0.14
N THR A 403 4.99 -12.64 -0.08
CA THR A 403 3.54 -12.84 -0.05
C THR A 403 3.05 -12.94 1.39
N TYR A 404 2.44 -11.88 1.90
CA TYR A 404 1.60 -11.98 3.09
C TYR A 404 0.21 -12.48 2.65
N ARG A 405 -0.07 -13.77 2.84
CA ARG A 405 -1.39 -14.34 2.52
C ARG A 405 -2.33 -14.16 3.71
N GLY A 406 -3.34 -13.31 3.58
CA GLY A 406 -4.40 -13.12 4.56
C GLY A 406 -5.39 -14.28 4.63
N GLY A 407 -4.95 -15.54 4.52
CA GLY A 407 -5.87 -16.67 4.55
C GLY A 407 -5.18 -18.01 4.74
N ILE A 408 -5.71 -18.75 5.72
CA ILE A 408 -5.67 -20.21 5.96
C ILE A 408 -4.82 -20.97 4.94
N VAL A 409 -3.79 -21.65 5.44
CA VAL A 409 -3.03 -22.66 4.70
C VAL A 409 -4.03 -23.66 4.12
N GLN A 410 -4.30 -23.57 2.81
CA GLN A 410 -4.76 -24.75 2.09
C GLN A 410 -3.52 -25.60 1.79
N PRO A 411 -3.52 -26.90 2.13
CA PRO A 411 -2.43 -27.77 1.76
C PRO A 411 -2.27 -27.72 0.25
N THR A 412 -1.06 -27.39 -0.20
CA THR A 412 -0.68 -27.56 -1.60
C THR A 412 -0.96 -29.02 -1.95
N PRO A 413 -1.88 -29.34 -2.90
CA PRO A 413 -1.94 -30.70 -3.39
C PRO A 413 -0.56 -31.03 -3.94
N PRO A 414 -0.02 -32.23 -3.66
CA PRO A 414 1.27 -32.62 -4.20
C PRO A 414 1.22 -32.42 -5.70
N SER A 415 2.19 -31.66 -6.21
CA SER A 415 2.40 -31.48 -7.64
C SER A 415 2.32 -32.85 -8.30
N GLU A 416 1.24 -33.12 -9.02
CA GLU A 416 1.20 -34.26 -9.92
C GLU A 416 2.38 -34.08 -10.85
N THR A 417 3.39 -34.90 -10.62
CA THR A 417 4.49 -35.07 -11.54
C THR A 417 3.81 -35.52 -12.82
N LEU A 418 3.76 -34.64 -13.83
CA LEU A 418 3.43 -35.02 -15.19
C LEU A 418 4.49 -36.05 -15.59
N LEU A 419 4.24 -37.31 -15.27
CA LEU A 419 4.90 -38.44 -15.89
C LEU A 419 4.55 -38.34 -17.36
N ALA A 420 5.54 -37.90 -18.13
CA ALA A 420 5.52 -37.93 -19.57
C ALA A 420 5.11 -39.34 -20.02
N ALA A 421 3.89 -39.48 -20.54
CA ALA A 421 3.51 -40.64 -21.32
C ALA A 421 4.47 -40.69 -22.51
N SER A 422 5.36 -41.67 -22.50
CA SER A 422 6.18 -41.99 -23.67
C SER A 422 5.25 -42.46 -24.79
N PRO A 423 5.41 -41.98 -26.03
CA PRO A 423 4.60 -42.46 -27.14
C PRO A 423 4.92 -43.94 -27.40
N PRO A 424 3.94 -44.75 -27.82
CA PRO A 424 4.20 -46.15 -28.14
C PRO A 424 5.14 -46.22 -29.35
N SER A 425 6.27 -46.89 -29.15
CA SER A 425 7.16 -47.30 -30.24
C SER A 425 6.40 -48.23 -31.18
N SER A 426 6.26 -47.82 -32.43
CA SER A 426 5.80 -48.66 -33.52
C SER A 426 6.83 -49.75 -33.81
N SER A 427 6.45 -51.01 -33.61
CA SER A 427 6.99 -52.18 -34.29
C SER A 427 5.93 -53.27 -34.32
#